data_AF-A0AAV5QPR8-F1
#
_entry.id   AF-A0AAV5QPR8-F1
#
_cell.length_a   1.000
_cell.length_b   1.000
_cell.length_c   1.000
_cell.angle_alpha   90.00
_cell.angle_beta   90.00
_cell.angle_gamma   90.00
#
_symmetry.space_group_name_H-M   'P 1'
#
loop_
_entity.id
_entity.type
_entity.pdbx_description
1 polymer ?
#
loop_
_entity_poly.entity_id
_entity_poly.type
_entity_poly.pdbx_seq_one_letter_code
_entity_poly.pdbx_strand_id
1 'polypeptide(L)'
;MVAKKDNINVQKEISQGSHIQERNIEQDEQENGNEPDDDDEPDEWDKRIIKTGCAKENFDLQICYADKRDWRQCTKEMEVFRNCWKQHNNDERTHTKDY
;
A
#
# COMPACT_ATOMS: atom_id res chain seq x y z
N MET A 1 34.30 43.22 -33.74
CA MET A 1 33.19 44.18 -33.52
C MET A 1 31.89 43.40 -33.63
N VAL A 2 31.25 43.02 -32.52
CA VAL A 2 29.92 42.38 -32.54
C VAL A 2 28.93 43.40 -32.03
N ALA A 3 28.02 43.82 -32.90
CA ALA A 3 27.00 44.81 -32.60
C ALA A 3 25.72 44.14 -32.09
N LYS A 4 25.28 44.61 -30.91
CA LYS A 4 23.90 44.99 -30.50
C LYS A 4 22.81 43.95 -30.80
N LYS A 5 22.40 43.15 -29.81
CA LYS A 5 21.26 43.41 -28.88
C LYS A 5 19.95 43.77 -29.60
N ASP A 6 19.06 42.78 -29.72
CA ASP A 6 17.62 43.02 -29.85
C ASP A 6 16.87 42.27 -28.73
N ASN A 7 16.15 43.07 -27.97
CA ASN A 7 15.39 42.76 -26.77
C ASN A 7 13.93 42.62 -27.20
N ILE A 8 13.40 41.40 -27.21
CA ILE A 8 12.00 41.14 -27.53
C ILE A 8 11.23 40.99 -26.22
N ASN A 9 10.58 42.09 -25.86
CA ASN A 9 9.62 42.19 -24.77
C ASN A 9 8.28 41.55 -25.18
N VAL A 10 8.00 40.33 -24.70
CA VAL A 10 6.70 39.67 -24.88
C VAL A 10 5.87 39.84 -23.61
N GLN A 11 5.32 41.04 -23.43
CA GLN A 11 4.20 41.29 -22.54
C GLN A 11 2.92 41.04 -23.35
N LYS A 12 2.24 39.91 -23.10
CA LYS A 12 0.85 39.74 -23.54
C LYS A 12 0.08 38.87 -22.55
N GLU A 13 -0.49 39.56 -21.57
CA GLU A 13 -1.82 39.38 -20.98
C GLU A 13 -2.36 37.96 -20.83
N ILE A 14 -2.20 37.40 -19.62
CA ILE A 14 -3.05 36.32 -19.12
C ILE A 14 -4.12 36.98 -18.26
N SER A 15 -5.20 37.35 -18.95
CA SER A 15 -6.47 37.77 -18.37
C SER A 15 -7.15 36.56 -17.71
N GLN A 16 -7.71 36.82 -16.53
CA GLN A 16 -8.68 36.00 -15.78
C GLN A 16 -8.08 34.86 -14.94
N GLY A 17 -7.82 35.19 -13.67
CA GLY A 17 -7.62 34.21 -12.60
C GLY A 17 -8.88 33.37 -12.44
N SER A 18 -8.75 32.07 -12.70
CA SER A 18 -9.68 31.07 -12.20
C SER A 18 -9.52 30.99 -10.69
N HIS A 19 -10.62 31.19 -9.99
CA HIS A 19 -10.75 30.93 -8.57
C HIS A 19 -10.48 29.44 -8.34
N ILE A 20 -9.27 29.10 -7.90
CA ILE A 20 -8.97 27.75 -7.40
C ILE A 20 -9.61 27.71 -6.01
N GLN A 21 -10.76 27.04 -5.92
CA GLN A 21 -11.33 26.67 -4.62
C GLN A 21 -10.31 25.74 -3.95
N GLU A 22 -9.71 26.19 -2.85
CA GLU A 22 -8.91 25.35 -1.98
C GLU A 22 -9.78 24.17 -1.53
N ARG A 23 -9.38 22.95 -1.89
CA ARG A 23 -10.00 21.75 -1.33
C ARG A 23 -9.54 21.65 0.11
N ASN A 24 -10.43 22.00 1.04
CA ASN A 24 -10.35 21.58 2.43
C ASN A 24 -10.52 20.06 2.46
N ILE A 25 -9.41 19.34 2.54
CA ILE A 25 -9.41 17.91 2.88
C ILE A 25 -9.53 17.85 4.40
N GLU A 26 -10.75 18.06 4.90
CA GLU A 26 -11.09 17.71 6.27
C GLU A 26 -11.19 16.19 6.35
N GLN A 27 -10.39 15.67 7.28
CA GLN A 27 -10.25 14.30 7.69
C GLN A 27 -11.62 13.72 8.07
N ASP A 28 -12.05 12.67 7.39
CA ASP A 28 -13.09 11.78 7.91
C ASP A 28 -12.82 10.35 7.37
N GLU A 29 -11.64 9.84 7.72
CA GLU A 29 -11.42 8.39 7.80
C GLU A 29 -11.96 7.96 9.16
N GLN A 30 -13.25 7.65 9.23
CA GLN A 30 -13.85 7.00 10.39
C GLN A 30 -13.41 5.55 10.43
N GLU A 31 -12.22 5.35 10.99
CA GLU A 31 -11.66 4.08 11.39
C GLU A 31 -12.46 3.54 12.60
N ASN A 32 -13.35 2.60 12.32
CA ASN A 32 -14.08 1.87 13.35
C ASN A 32 -13.18 0.75 13.88
N GLY A 33 -12.59 0.95 15.06
CA GLY A 33 -11.99 -0.12 15.86
C GLY A 33 -10.63 0.19 16.50
N ASN A 34 -10.50 1.29 17.26
CA ASN A 34 -9.33 1.49 18.12
C ASN A 34 -9.47 0.65 19.41
N GLU A 35 -9.04 -0.60 19.35
CA GLU A 35 -8.38 -1.24 20.48
C GLU A 35 -6.94 -0.67 20.49
N PRO A 36 -6.36 -0.30 21.64
CA PRO A 36 -4.97 0.16 21.67
C PRO A 36 -4.09 -0.97 21.14
N ASP A 37 -3.57 -0.77 19.94
CA ASP A 37 -2.54 -1.58 19.32
C ASP A 37 -1.32 -1.53 20.25
N ASP A 38 -1.19 -2.55 21.10
CA ASP A 38 0.11 -2.86 21.67
C ASP A 38 0.94 -3.35 20.48
N ASP A 39 1.58 -2.42 19.76
CA ASP A 39 2.35 -2.58 18.50
C ASP A 39 3.46 -3.66 18.63
N ASP A 40 3.71 -4.14 19.85
CA ASP A 40 4.60 -5.25 20.16
C ASP A 40 3.93 -6.65 20.11
N GLU A 41 2.60 -6.76 20.02
CA GLU A 41 1.87 -8.02 19.90
C GLU A 41 1.57 -8.41 18.44
N PRO A 42 1.88 -9.66 18.01
CA PRO A 42 1.48 -10.13 16.69
C PRO A 42 -0.05 -10.21 16.59
N ASP A 43 -0.59 -9.78 15.45
CA ASP A 43 -2.02 -9.85 15.19
C ASP A 43 -2.51 -11.32 15.10
N GLU A 44 -3.83 -11.52 15.03
CA GLU A 44 -4.41 -12.86 14.94
C GLU A 44 -3.99 -13.66 13.70
N TRP A 45 -3.63 -12.99 12.60
CA TRP A 45 -3.11 -13.62 11.39
C TRP A 45 -1.66 -14.06 11.57
N ASP A 46 -0.81 -13.18 12.07
CA ASP A 46 0.60 -13.45 12.35
C ASP A 46 0.75 -14.55 13.40
N LYS A 47 -0.05 -14.53 14.47
CA LYS A 47 -0.13 -15.61 15.47
C LYS A 47 -0.40 -16.97 14.80
N ARG A 48 -1.34 -17.04 13.86
CA ARG A 48 -1.64 -18.28 13.12
C ARG A 48 -0.48 -18.67 12.20
N ILE A 49 0.11 -17.73 11.48
CA ILE A 49 1.22 -18.00 10.55
C ILE A 49 2.46 -18.52 11.28
N ILE A 50 2.78 -17.95 12.43
CA ILE A 50 3.87 -18.41 13.29
C ILE A 50 3.57 -19.82 13.83
N LYS A 51 2.35 -20.04 14.32
CA LYS A 51 1.93 -21.33 14.89
C LYS A 51 1.94 -22.48 13.87
N THR A 52 1.66 -22.21 12.61
CA THR A 52 1.69 -23.23 11.54
C THR A 52 3.10 -23.60 11.10
N GLY A 53 4.10 -22.76 11.39
CA GLY A 53 5.46 -22.94 10.89
C GLY A 53 5.65 -22.44 9.45
N CYS A 54 4.63 -21.83 8.83
CA CYS A 54 4.69 -21.27 7.48
C CYS A 54 5.23 -19.82 7.42
N ALA A 55 5.85 -19.35 8.51
CA ALA A 55 6.32 -17.97 8.64
C ALA A 55 7.42 -17.63 7.62
N LYS A 56 8.28 -18.60 7.27
CA LYS A 56 9.34 -18.37 6.30
C LYS A 56 8.77 -18.09 4.90
N GLU A 57 7.82 -18.90 4.46
CA GLU A 57 7.18 -18.77 3.15
C GLU A 57 6.34 -17.48 3.08
N ASN A 58 5.69 -17.11 4.19
CA ASN A 58 5.02 -15.83 4.32
C ASN A 58 6.00 -14.66 4.19
N PHE A 59 7.14 -14.72 4.88
CA PHE A 59 8.16 -13.68 4.83
C PHE A 59 8.76 -13.55 3.41
N ASP A 60 9.04 -14.66 2.73
CA ASP A 60 9.53 -14.65 1.34
C ASP A 60 8.50 -13.98 0.40
N LEU A 61 7.20 -14.22 0.60
CA LEU A 61 6.12 -13.55 -0.13
C LEU A 61 6.07 -12.04 0.17
N GLN A 62 6.20 -11.64 1.44
CA GLN A 62 6.24 -10.23 1.82
C GLN A 62 7.45 -9.51 1.23
N ILE A 63 8.63 -10.13 1.22
CA ILE A 63 9.82 -9.58 0.56
C ILE A 63 9.56 -9.37 -0.93
N CYS A 64 8.98 -10.35 -1.62
CA CYS A 64 8.68 -10.21 -3.05
C CYS A 64 7.74 -9.02 -3.30
N TYR A 65 6.70 -8.85 -2.48
CA TYR A 65 5.79 -7.72 -2.61
C TYR A 65 6.46 -6.39 -2.26
N ALA A 66 7.31 -6.34 -1.23
CA ALA A 66 8.03 -5.14 -0.84
C ALA A 66 8.96 -4.64 -1.97
N ASP A 67 9.61 -5.57 -2.68
CA ASP A 67 10.47 -5.30 -3.83
C ASP A 67 9.67 -4.89 -5.08
N LYS A 68 8.69 -5.69 -5.49
CA LYS A 68 7.99 -5.51 -6.78
C LYS A 68 6.80 -4.57 -6.71
N ARG A 69 6.21 -4.41 -5.53
CA ARG A 69 4.94 -3.70 -5.28
C ARG A 69 3.76 -4.20 -6.11
N ASP A 70 3.84 -5.44 -6.61
CA ASP A 70 2.81 -6.10 -7.41
C ASP A 70 2.75 -7.59 -7.07
N TRP A 71 1.68 -8.00 -6.38
CA TRP A 71 1.48 -9.39 -5.96
C TRP A 71 1.34 -10.36 -7.15
N ARG A 72 0.94 -9.88 -8.34
CA ARG A 72 0.81 -10.73 -9.54
C ARG A 72 2.17 -11.21 -10.04
N GLN A 73 3.25 -10.53 -9.66
CA GLN A 73 4.62 -10.93 -9.97
C GLN A 73 5.23 -11.83 -8.89
N CYS A 74 4.48 -12.14 -7.82
CA CYS A 74 4.90 -12.98 -6.69
C CYS A 74 4.14 -14.31 -6.65
N THR A 75 3.69 -14.80 -7.80
CA THR A 75 2.90 -16.05 -7.90
C THR A 75 3.65 -17.25 -7.35
N LYS A 76 4.97 -17.33 -7.58
CA LYS A 76 5.81 -18.41 -7.07
C LYS A 76 5.84 -18.43 -5.54
N GLU A 77 6.11 -17.29 -4.91
CA GLU A 77 6.14 -17.16 -3.45
C GLU A 77 4.74 -17.41 -2.85
N MET A 78 3.69 -16.96 -3.54
CA MET A 78 2.31 -17.21 -3.15
C MET A 78 1.94 -18.70 -3.21
N GLU A 79 2.38 -19.43 -4.23
CA GLU A 79 2.18 -20.88 -4.33
C GLU A 79 2.93 -21.65 -3.25
N VAL A 80 4.16 -21.24 -2.94
CA VAL A 80 4.96 -21.84 -1.87
C VAL A 80 4.27 -21.64 -0.51
N PHE A 81 3.84 -20.42 -0.19
CA PHE A 81 3.09 -20.14 1.04
C PHE A 81 1.78 -20.93 1.10
N ARG A 82 0.99 -20.93 0.02
CA ARG A 82 -0.26 -21.70 -0.06
C ARG A 82 -0.02 -23.17 0.20
N ASN A 83 0.99 -23.77 -0.43
CA ASN A 83 1.28 -25.19 -0.26
C ASN A 83 1.64 -25.55 1.19
N CYS A 84 2.42 -24.71 1.87
CA CYS A 84 2.64 -24.86 3.31
C CYS A 84 1.30 -24.76 4.07
N TRP A 85 0.52 -23.72 3.80
CA TRP A 85 -0.76 -23.48 4.45
C TRP A 85 -1.73 -24.66 4.35
N LYS A 86 -1.83 -25.27 3.16
CA LYS A 86 -2.65 -26.47 2.89
C LYS A 86 -2.23 -27.66 3.73
N GLN A 87 -0.92 -27.93 3.79
CA GLN A 87 -0.36 -29.07 4.52
C GLN A 87 -0.67 -29.01 6.02
N HIS A 88 -0.86 -27.80 6.55
CA HIS A 88 -1.21 -27.57 7.94
C HIS A 88 -2.73 -27.45 8.19
N ASN A 89 -3.57 -27.78 7.20
CA ASN A 89 -5.05 -27.73 7.28
C ASN A 89 -5.62 -26.34 7.61
N ASN A 90 -5.00 -25.25 7.14
CA ASN A 90 -5.50 -23.89 7.36
C ASN A 90 -6.22 -23.31 6.12
N ASP A 91 -6.57 -24.16 5.15
CA ASP A 91 -7.20 -23.75 3.89
C ASP A 91 -8.66 -23.32 4.02
N GLU A 92 -9.26 -23.48 5.19
CA GLU A 92 -10.59 -22.96 5.45
C GLU A 92 -10.58 -21.43 5.46
N ARG A 93 -11.47 -20.83 4.66
CA ARG A 93 -11.66 -19.39 4.65
C ARG A 93 -12.14 -18.97 6.05
N THR A 94 -11.42 -18.05 6.67
CA THR A 94 -11.89 -17.40 7.90
C THR A 94 -13.26 -16.77 7.63
N HIS A 95 -14.28 -17.12 8.43
CA HIS A 95 -15.60 -16.54 8.29
C HIS A 95 -15.52 -15.01 8.40
N THR A 96 -16.02 -14.30 7.40
CA THR A 96 -16.26 -12.86 7.51
C THR A 96 -17.38 -12.65 8.51
N LYS A 97 -17.17 -11.79 9.52
CA LYS A 97 -18.26 -11.31 10.38
C LYS A 97 -19.13 -10.37 9.53
N ASP A 98 -20.40 -10.72 9.38
CA ASP A 98 -21.41 -9.78 8.88
C ASP A 98 -21.67 -8.77 10.01
N TYR A 99 -21.27 -7.51 9.80
CA TYR A 99 -21.46 -6.42 10.76
C TYR A 99 -22.81 -5.73 10.55
#